data_AF-A0A847Y0Q1-F1
#
_entry.id   AF-A0A847Y0Q1-F1
#
_cell.length_a   1.000
_cell.length_b   1.000
_cell.length_c   1.000
_cell.angle_alpha   90.00
_cell.angle_beta   90.00
_cell.angle_gamma   90.00
#
_symmetry.space_group_name_H-M   'P 1'
#
loop_
_entity.id
_entity.type
_entity.pdbx_description
1 polymer ?
#
loop_
_entity_poly.entity_id
_entity_poly.type
_entity_poly.pdbx_seq_one_letter_code
_entity_poly.pdbx_strand_id
1 'polypeptide(L)'
;MKMLCVTFACVIGLILTGCQTARTATEFPPDKTSLPPSPAAEVVAAATSSLPPTETVLPSPEVTLPSPTAVEPVYIRAFCTLIGQDPVISVPQGKPVVIIWGWEAKTQELLNDYLLYNHTTVTLDGKIMEGTLSSEVTQNQKSGLPEAAWSSNAGILDAGKHTITYDVKFSKMIDDGSSTYGPGGKVETMHDECQVVVH
;
A
#
# COMPACT_ATOMS: atom_id res chain seq x y z
N MET A 1 -7.86 9.38 -50.03
CA MET A 1 -7.39 10.78 -50.07
C MET A 1 -6.35 10.97 -48.98
N LYS A 2 -5.10 11.24 -49.40
CA LYS A 2 -3.92 11.77 -48.69
C LYS A 2 -3.62 11.31 -47.25
N MET A 3 -2.78 10.28 -47.17
CA MET A 3 -1.76 10.09 -46.13
C MET A 3 -0.78 11.28 -46.15
N LEU A 4 -0.54 11.90 -45.00
CA LEU A 4 0.64 12.75 -44.79
C LEU A 4 1.73 11.90 -44.13
N CYS A 5 2.73 11.57 -44.93
CA CYS A 5 4.02 11.06 -44.53
C CYS A 5 4.88 12.27 -44.17
N VAL A 6 5.26 12.45 -42.90
CA VAL A 6 6.27 13.45 -42.50
C VAL A 6 7.56 12.71 -42.23
N THR A 7 8.46 12.83 -43.19
CA THR A 7 9.84 12.35 -43.17
C THR A 7 10.66 13.36 -42.35
N PHE A 8 11.22 12.93 -41.22
CA PHE A 8 12.26 13.72 -40.54
C PHE A 8 13.63 13.12 -40.84
N ALA A 9 14.44 13.93 -41.50
CA ALA A 9 15.79 13.62 -41.93
C ALA A 9 16.77 13.63 -40.76
N CYS A 10 17.47 12.51 -40.61
CA CYS A 10 18.93 12.39 -40.51
C CYS A 10 19.71 13.69 -40.21
N VAL A 11 20.25 13.79 -38.99
CA VAL A 11 21.54 14.49 -38.75
C VAL A 11 22.46 13.54 -37.99
N ILE A 12 23.41 13.02 -38.75
CA ILE A 12 24.55 12.21 -38.30
C ILE A 12 25.53 13.16 -37.58
N GLY A 13 25.69 12.97 -36.28
CA GLY A 13 26.74 13.60 -35.47
C GLY A 13 27.72 12.54 -34.98
N LEU A 14 28.69 12.20 -35.84
CA LEU A 14 29.82 11.34 -35.52
C LEU A 14 30.86 12.17 -34.74
N ILE A 15 31.05 11.90 -33.44
CA ILE A 15 32.23 12.38 -32.70
C ILE A 15 32.97 11.19 -32.09
N LEU A 16 34.27 11.25 -32.33
CA LEU A 16 35.31 10.28 -32.09
C LEU A 16 35.58 9.99 -30.60
N THR A 17 35.87 8.72 -30.34
CA THR A 17 37.10 8.23 -29.69
C THR A 17 37.70 9.08 -28.55
N GLY A 18 37.53 8.61 -27.31
CA GLY A 18 38.39 8.94 -26.17
C GLY A 18 38.34 7.78 -25.17
N CYS A 19 39.30 6.86 -25.24
CA CYS A 19 40.46 6.77 -24.35
C CYS A 19 40.12 6.33 -22.91
N GLN A 20 40.62 5.14 -22.60
CA GLN A 20 40.55 4.43 -21.33
C GLN A 20 41.06 5.27 -20.16
N THR A 21 40.44 5.13 -18.99
CA THR A 21 41.20 5.15 -17.73
C THR A 21 40.51 4.24 -16.72
N ALA A 22 41.06 3.04 -16.57
CA ALA A 22 40.84 2.20 -15.40
C ALA A 22 41.47 2.90 -14.18
N ARG A 23 40.71 3.10 -13.10
CA ARG A 23 41.27 3.39 -11.77
C ARG A 23 40.46 2.75 -10.65
N THR A 24 41.13 1.79 -10.04
CA THR A 24 41.24 1.58 -8.59
C THR A 24 40.01 1.01 -7.88
N ALA A 25 40.00 -0.31 -7.76
CA ALA A 25 39.30 -1.00 -6.68
C ALA A 25 39.89 -0.56 -5.33
N THR A 26 39.09 0.08 -4.50
CA THR A 26 39.40 0.31 -3.09
C THR A 26 38.99 -0.93 -2.30
N GLU A 27 40.00 -1.62 -1.82
CA GLU A 27 39.95 -2.71 -0.85
C GLU A 27 39.31 -2.22 0.45
N PHE A 28 38.13 -2.77 0.80
CA PHE A 28 37.50 -2.54 2.10
C PHE A 28 38.13 -3.49 3.13
N PRO A 29 38.62 -3.00 4.28
CA PRO A 29 39.09 -3.85 5.37
C PRO A 29 37.90 -4.56 6.05
N PRO A 30 38.09 -5.79 6.58
CA PRO A 30 37.08 -6.46 7.38
C PRO A 30 37.01 -5.82 8.77
N ASP A 31 35.96 -5.02 9.00
CA ASP A 31 35.71 -4.43 10.31
C ASP A 31 35.13 -5.48 11.26
N LYS A 32 35.99 -6.05 12.10
CA LYS A 32 35.63 -6.95 13.20
C LYS A 32 35.07 -6.12 14.35
N THR A 33 33.80 -5.75 14.28
CA THR A 33 33.08 -5.22 15.45
C THR A 33 32.56 -6.39 16.29
N SER A 34 33.32 -6.71 17.32
CA SER A 34 32.98 -7.59 18.44
C SER A 34 31.77 -7.03 19.20
N LEU A 35 30.68 -7.79 19.28
CA LEU A 35 29.57 -7.53 20.20
C LEU A 35 30.02 -7.75 21.66
N PRO A 36 29.61 -6.90 22.62
CA PRO A 36 29.82 -7.14 24.04
C PRO A 36 28.88 -8.26 24.56
N PRO A 37 29.31 -9.06 25.56
CA PRO A 37 28.45 -10.07 26.19
C PRO A 37 27.33 -9.42 27.02
N SER A 38 26.12 -9.90 26.80
CA SER A 38 24.92 -9.58 27.59
C SER A 38 25.07 -10.12 29.02
N PRO A 39 24.88 -9.31 30.07
CA PRO A 39 24.87 -9.80 31.44
C PRO A 39 23.56 -10.56 31.72
N ALA A 40 23.72 -11.82 32.13
CA ALA A 40 22.66 -12.59 32.79
C ALA A 40 22.31 -11.92 34.12
N ALA A 41 21.06 -11.51 34.29
CA ALA A 41 20.53 -11.03 35.55
C ALA A 41 19.63 -12.11 36.18
N GLU A 42 19.94 -12.37 37.43
CA GLU A 42 19.55 -13.44 38.32
C GLU A 42 18.32 -13.03 39.16
N VAL A 43 17.35 -13.94 39.26
CA VAL A 43 16.46 -14.28 40.40
C VAL A 43 15.88 -13.15 41.27
N VAL A 44 14.55 -12.96 41.26
CA VAL A 44 13.81 -12.54 42.47
C VAL A 44 12.40 -13.17 42.57
N ALA A 45 12.27 -14.00 43.61
CA ALA A 45 11.14 -14.28 44.51
C ALA A 45 9.69 -14.40 43.98
N ALA A 46 9.15 -15.61 44.11
CA ALA A 46 7.72 -15.90 44.19
C ALA A 46 7.13 -15.38 45.52
N ALA A 47 6.18 -14.45 45.45
CA ALA A 47 5.35 -14.05 46.57
C ALA A 47 4.00 -14.76 46.49
N THR A 48 3.71 -15.60 47.48
CA THR A 48 2.43 -16.26 47.72
C THR A 48 1.39 -15.22 48.15
N SER A 49 0.45 -14.88 47.26
CA SER A 49 -0.70 -14.03 47.59
C SER A 49 -1.91 -14.91 47.95
N SER A 50 -2.29 -14.89 49.22
CA SER A 50 -3.50 -15.51 49.75
C SER A 50 -4.74 -14.74 49.27
N LEU A 51 -5.67 -15.44 48.60
CA LEU A 51 -6.95 -14.89 48.17
C LEU A 51 -7.95 -14.89 49.34
N PRO A 52 -8.73 -13.80 49.52
CA PRO A 52 -9.85 -13.76 50.46
C PRO A 52 -11.05 -14.58 49.94
N PRO A 53 -11.98 -15.02 50.83
CA PRO A 53 -13.11 -15.84 50.45
C PRO A 53 -14.11 -15.09 49.57
N THR A 54 -14.47 -15.74 48.46
CA THR A 54 -15.50 -15.33 47.50
C THR A 54 -16.88 -15.27 48.15
N GLU A 55 -17.47 -14.08 48.23
CA GLU A 55 -18.89 -13.93 48.49
C GLU A 55 -19.70 -14.34 47.26
N THR A 56 -20.62 -15.28 47.44
CA THR A 56 -21.55 -15.75 46.42
C THR A 56 -22.59 -14.66 46.13
N VAL A 57 -22.32 -13.84 45.11
CA VAL A 57 -23.30 -12.88 44.57
C VAL A 57 -24.34 -13.65 43.76
N LEU A 58 -25.61 -13.48 44.12
CA LEU A 58 -26.76 -14.03 43.40
C LEU A 58 -26.77 -13.49 41.95
N PRO A 59 -26.99 -14.32 40.92
CA PRO A 59 -27.02 -13.83 39.54
C PRO A 59 -28.20 -12.86 39.35
N SER A 60 -27.87 -11.59 39.10
CA SER A 60 -28.82 -10.60 38.58
C SER A 60 -29.29 -11.06 37.19
N PRO A 61 -30.59 -10.93 36.84
CA PRO A 61 -31.04 -11.22 35.49
C PRO A 61 -30.31 -10.29 34.51
N GLU A 62 -29.46 -10.89 33.68
CA GLU A 62 -28.73 -10.22 32.61
C GLU A 62 -29.75 -9.81 31.53
N VAL A 63 -30.01 -8.51 31.43
CA VAL A 63 -30.80 -7.95 30.32
C VAL A 63 -29.93 -8.07 29.07
N THR A 64 -30.12 -9.15 28.32
CA THR A 64 -29.48 -9.34 27.01
C THR A 64 -30.05 -8.30 26.05
N LEU A 65 -29.40 -7.13 25.97
CA LEU A 65 -29.65 -6.15 24.92
C LEU A 65 -29.34 -6.82 23.57
N PRO A 66 -30.20 -6.68 22.55
CA PRO A 66 -29.90 -7.20 21.22
C PRO A 66 -28.60 -6.56 20.73
N SER A 67 -27.61 -7.40 20.39
CA SER A 67 -26.41 -6.91 19.71
C SER A 67 -26.83 -6.23 18.42
N PRO A 68 -26.38 -4.99 18.14
CA PRO A 68 -26.67 -4.34 16.88
C PRO A 68 -26.16 -5.23 15.75
N THR A 69 -27.02 -5.54 14.79
CA THR A 69 -26.63 -6.28 13.58
C THR A 69 -25.54 -5.49 12.87
N ALA A 70 -24.31 -6.02 12.86
CA ALA A 70 -23.19 -5.39 12.17
C ALA A 70 -23.52 -5.27 10.67
N VAL A 71 -23.59 -4.04 10.17
CA VAL A 71 -23.86 -3.79 8.74
C VAL A 71 -22.58 -4.09 7.97
N GLU A 72 -22.66 -5.02 7.02
CA GLU A 72 -21.53 -5.36 6.15
C GLU A 72 -21.08 -4.14 5.31
N PRO A 73 -19.78 -3.79 5.32
CA PRO A 73 -19.25 -2.67 4.55
C PRO A 73 -19.09 -3.00 3.07
N VAL A 74 -19.12 -1.94 2.25
CA VAL A 74 -18.80 -1.99 0.82
C VAL A 74 -17.32 -1.62 0.64
N TYR A 75 -16.55 -2.51 0.01
CA TYR A 75 -15.14 -2.29 -0.28
C TYR A 75 -14.96 -1.73 -1.69
N ILE A 76 -14.26 -0.60 -1.81
CA ILE A 76 -14.04 0.11 -3.07
C ILE A 76 -12.54 0.24 -3.33
N ARG A 77 -12.07 -0.17 -4.51
CA ARG A 77 -10.68 0.06 -4.91
C ARG A 77 -10.49 1.53 -5.26
N ALA A 78 -9.39 2.13 -4.81
CA ALA A 78 -9.08 3.53 -5.09
C ALA A 78 -8.75 3.81 -6.57
N PHE A 79 -8.42 2.76 -7.33
CA PHE A 79 -8.15 2.81 -8.76
C PHE A 79 -9.11 1.87 -9.50
N CYS A 80 -9.85 2.41 -10.46
CA CYS A 80 -10.88 1.71 -11.22
C CYS A 80 -10.42 1.47 -12.65
N THR A 81 -9.99 2.52 -13.34
CA THR A 81 -9.64 2.43 -14.76
C THR A 81 -8.32 1.71 -14.95
N LEU A 82 -7.39 1.81 -13.99
CA LEU A 82 -6.10 1.11 -14.03
C LEU A 82 -6.25 -0.42 -14.02
N ILE A 83 -7.37 -0.95 -13.52
CA ILE A 83 -7.69 -2.39 -13.54
C ILE A 83 -8.81 -2.72 -14.53
N GLY A 84 -9.21 -1.78 -15.38
CA GLY A 84 -10.27 -1.96 -16.38
C GLY A 84 -11.67 -2.11 -15.79
N GLN A 85 -11.90 -1.64 -14.56
CA GLN A 85 -13.23 -1.53 -13.96
C GLN A 85 -13.96 -0.26 -14.44
N ASP A 86 -15.29 -0.27 -14.31
CA ASP A 86 -16.10 0.92 -14.57
C ASP A 86 -15.68 2.03 -13.59
N PRO A 87 -15.40 3.26 -14.07
CA PRO A 87 -15.09 4.38 -13.20
C PRO A 87 -16.27 4.80 -12.32
N VAL A 88 -17.50 4.33 -12.58
CA VAL A 88 -18.69 4.65 -11.77
C VAL A 88 -19.12 3.45 -10.93
N ILE A 89 -19.14 3.62 -9.61
CA ILE A 89 -19.46 2.59 -8.62
C ILE A 89 -20.76 2.97 -7.91
N SER A 90 -21.75 2.08 -7.94
CA SER A 90 -23.03 2.27 -7.25
C SER A 90 -22.97 1.68 -5.84
N VAL A 91 -23.33 2.47 -4.82
CA VAL A 91 -23.32 2.08 -3.40
C VAL A 91 -24.71 2.30 -2.80
N PRO A 92 -25.28 1.32 -2.08
CA PRO A 92 -26.55 1.53 -1.37
C PRO A 92 -26.37 2.52 -0.20
N GLN A 93 -27.33 3.42 -0.02
CA GLN A 93 -27.34 4.34 1.12
C GLN A 93 -27.33 3.59 2.46
N GLY A 94 -26.64 4.18 3.46
CA GLY A 94 -26.55 3.63 4.82
C GLY A 94 -25.55 2.50 4.98
N LYS A 95 -24.84 2.11 3.91
CA LYS A 95 -23.73 1.16 3.99
C LYS A 95 -22.41 1.87 4.31
N PRO A 96 -21.61 1.35 5.25
CA PRO A 96 -20.27 1.86 5.46
C PRO A 96 -19.38 1.52 4.26
N VAL A 97 -18.52 2.45 3.87
CA VAL A 97 -17.58 2.32 2.77
C VAL A 97 -16.16 2.19 3.30
N VAL A 98 -15.41 1.23 2.77
CA VAL A 98 -13.98 1.04 3.02
C VAL A 98 -13.25 1.18 1.69
N ILE A 99 -12.34 2.15 1.62
CA ILE A 99 -11.49 2.35 0.44
C ILE A 99 -10.25 1.49 0.62
N ILE A 100 -9.93 0.69 -0.41
CA ILE A 100 -8.76 -0.19 -0.43
C ILE A 100 -7.85 0.13 -1.61
N TRP A 101 -6.55 -0.02 -1.42
CA TRP A 101 -5.57 0.07 -2.49
C TRP A 101 -4.39 -0.82 -2.16
N GLY A 102 -3.59 -1.15 -3.17
CA GLY A 102 -2.48 -2.06 -2.96
C GLY A 102 -1.58 -2.13 -4.16
N TRP A 103 -0.49 -2.86 -3.99
CA TRP A 103 0.51 -3.11 -5.00
C TRP A 103 0.95 -4.56 -4.97
N GLU A 104 1.09 -5.16 -6.15
CA GLU A 104 1.63 -6.51 -6.33
C GLU A 104 2.96 -6.43 -7.07
N ALA A 105 3.91 -7.30 -6.72
CA ALA A 105 5.16 -7.42 -7.46
C ALA A 105 5.56 -8.89 -7.60
N LYS A 106 6.37 -9.22 -8.61
CA LYS A 106 6.77 -10.61 -8.89
C LYS A 106 7.59 -11.25 -7.77
N THR A 107 8.33 -10.48 -6.99
CA THR A 107 9.09 -10.97 -5.83
C THR A 107 8.95 -10.05 -4.64
N GLN A 108 9.29 -10.55 -3.46
CA GLN A 108 9.24 -9.79 -2.21
C GLN A 108 10.21 -8.59 -2.22
N GLU A 109 11.38 -8.73 -2.85
CA GLU A 109 12.36 -7.66 -2.97
C GLU A 109 11.81 -6.49 -3.80
N LEU A 110 11.11 -6.79 -4.90
CA LEU A 110 10.47 -5.77 -5.74
C LEU A 110 9.32 -5.07 -5.02
N LEU A 111 8.55 -5.81 -4.22
CA LEU A 111 7.52 -5.22 -3.37
C LEU A 111 8.12 -4.33 -2.26
N ASN A 112 9.25 -4.73 -1.68
CA ASN A 112 9.95 -3.93 -0.69
C ASN A 112 10.49 -2.63 -1.30
N ASP A 113 10.97 -2.67 -2.55
CA ASP A 113 11.30 -1.46 -3.31
C ASP A 113 10.07 -0.56 -3.45
N TYR A 114 8.92 -1.10 -3.85
CA TYR A 114 7.68 -0.31 -3.89
C TYR A 114 7.40 0.36 -2.54
N LEU A 115 7.41 -0.41 -1.45
CA LEU A 115 7.13 0.09 -0.09
C LEU A 115 8.07 1.21 0.36
N LEU A 116 9.35 1.15 -0.05
CA LEU A 116 10.35 2.12 0.37
C LEU A 116 10.31 3.43 -0.44
N TYR A 117 9.89 3.37 -1.70
CA TYR A 117 10.03 4.51 -2.62
C TYR A 117 8.73 5.08 -3.18
N ASN A 118 7.59 4.44 -2.93
CA ASN A 118 6.28 4.97 -3.31
C ASN A 118 5.85 6.13 -2.40
N HIS A 119 5.12 7.06 -2.99
CA HIS A 119 4.37 8.13 -2.35
C HIS A 119 2.96 8.09 -2.90
N THR A 120 2.11 7.29 -2.24
CA THR A 120 0.70 7.13 -2.60
C THR A 120 -0.15 8.14 -1.85
N THR A 121 -1.00 8.87 -2.57
CA THR A 121 -2.02 9.75 -2.01
C THR A 121 -3.38 9.28 -2.49
N VAL A 122 -4.28 8.99 -1.54
CA VAL A 122 -5.68 8.66 -1.82
C VAL A 122 -6.54 9.75 -1.21
N THR A 123 -7.48 10.30 -1.97
CA THR A 123 -8.44 11.27 -1.45
C THR A 123 -9.86 10.84 -1.72
N LEU A 124 -10.78 11.23 -0.85
CA LEU A 124 -12.23 11.18 -1.04
C LEU A 124 -12.76 12.60 -0.95
N ASP A 125 -13.38 13.09 -2.02
CA ASP A 125 -13.89 14.47 -2.15
C ASP A 125 -12.83 15.53 -1.81
N GLY A 126 -11.58 15.27 -2.22
CA GLY A 126 -10.42 16.13 -1.95
C GLY A 126 -9.85 16.03 -0.54
N LYS A 127 -10.44 15.22 0.35
CA LYS A 127 -9.88 14.94 1.69
C LYS A 127 -8.96 13.73 1.64
N ILE A 128 -7.74 13.87 2.16
CA ILE A 128 -6.77 12.77 2.27
C ILE A 128 -7.33 11.64 3.15
N MET A 129 -7.18 10.41 2.67
CA MET A 129 -7.54 9.18 3.34
C MET A 129 -6.29 8.52 3.92
N GLU A 130 -6.22 8.43 5.24
CA GLU A 130 -5.11 7.80 5.95
C GLU A 130 -5.24 6.27 5.90
N GLY A 131 -4.41 5.64 5.07
CA GLY A 131 -4.42 4.19 4.90
C GLY A 131 -3.71 3.47 6.03
N THR A 132 -4.38 2.47 6.60
CA THR A 132 -3.71 1.47 7.45
C THR A 132 -3.20 0.35 6.56
N LEU A 133 -1.88 0.16 6.55
CA LEU A 133 -1.25 -1.00 5.91
C LEU A 133 -1.71 -2.27 6.64
N SER A 134 -2.18 -3.26 5.89
CA SER A 134 -2.44 -4.59 6.42
C SER A 134 -1.17 -5.11 7.09
N SER A 135 -1.29 -5.65 8.31
CA SER A 135 -0.15 -5.98 9.18
C SER A 135 0.86 -6.96 8.58
N GLU A 136 0.51 -7.62 7.46
CA GLU A 136 1.36 -8.55 6.75
C GLU A 136 1.33 -8.24 5.26
N VAL A 137 2.51 -8.25 4.62
CA VAL A 137 2.59 -8.49 3.18
C VAL A 137 2.03 -9.89 2.95
N THR A 138 0.91 -9.96 2.25
CA THR A 138 0.22 -11.22 2.00
C THR A 138 0.53 -11.72 0.60
N GLN A 139 0.34 -13.01 0.38
CA GLN A 139 0.29 -13.54 -0.96
C GLN A 139 -1.11 -13.31 -1.53
N ASN A 140 -1.22 -12.59 -2.65
CA ASN A 140 -2.50 -12.40 -3.33
C ASN A 140 -3.05 -13.77 -3.74
N GLN A 141 -4.27 -14.10 -3.32
CA GLN A 141 -4.83 -15.44 -3.52
C GLN A 141 -5.11 -15.78 -4.98
N LYS A 142 -5.25 -14.76 -5.85
CA LYS A 142 -5.55 -14.94 -7.27
C LYS A 142 -4.30 -15.01 -8.11
N SER A 143 -3.33 -14.10 -7.91
CA SER A 143 -2.10 -14.03 -8.69
C SER A 143 -0.97 -14.88 -8.11
N GLY A 144 -1.04 -15.21 -6.81
CA GLY A 144 0.03 -15.88 -6.08
C GLY A 144 1.25 -14.98 -5.82
N LEU A 145 1.15 -13.68 -6.09
CA LEU A 145 2.25 -12.73 -5.94
C LEU A 145 2.25 -12.07 -4.56
N PRO A 146 3.41 -11.64 -4.04
CA PRO A 146 3.49 -10.73 -2.91
C PRO A 146 2.66 -9.46 -3.14
N GLU A 147 1.84 -9.10 -2.16
CA GLU A 147 0.94 -7.94 -2.18
C GLU A 147 1.07 -7.12 -0.89
N ALA A 148 1.18 -5.80 -1.04
CA ALA A 148 0.94 -4.85 0.03
C ALA A 148 -0.43 -4.20 -0.17
N ALA A 149 -1.26 -4.19 0.87
CA ALA A 149 -2.61 -3.66 0.82
C ALA A 149 -2.86 -2.68 1.97
N TRP A 150 -3.50 -1.57 1.65
CA TRP A 150 -3.96 -0.55 2.60
C TRP A 150 -5.47 -0.48 2.57
N SER A 151 -6.04 -0.07 3.70
CA SER A 151 -7.45 0.25 3.80
C SER A 151 -7.68 1.52 4.62
N SER A 152 -8.70 2.29 4.26
CA SER A 152 -9.18 3.43 5.03
C SER A 152 -10.70 3.37 5.14
N ASN A 153 -11.21 3.55 6.36
CA ASN A 153 -12.64 3.58 6.60
C ASN A 153 -13.19 4.97 6.24
N ALA A 154 -14.06 5.05 5.23
CA ALA A 154 -14.73 6.28 4.84
C ALA A 154 -16.04 6.52 5.61
N GLY A 155 -16.53 5.52 6.35
CA GLY A 155 -17.79 5.58 7.06
C GLY A 155 -18.99 5.49 6.12
N ILE A 156 -20.15 5.96 6.58
CA ILE A 156 -21.35 6.04 5.75
C ILE A 156 -21.29 7.35 4.96
N LEU A 157 -21.36 7.26 3.65
CA LEU A 157 -21.38 8.42 2.76
C LEU A 157 -22.81 8.97 2.61
N ASP A 158 -22.91 10.27 2.40
CA ASP A 158 -24.18 10.93 2.08
C ASP A 158 -24.71 10.47 0.70
N ALA A 159 -26.00 10.66 0.44
CA ALA A 159 -26.55 10.38 -0.88
C ALA A 159 -25.98 11.38 -1.91
N GLY A 160 -25.57 10.89 -3.09
CA GLY A 160 -25.00 11.74 -4.12
C GLY A 160 -23.78 11.15 -4.81
N LYS A 161 -22.96 12.03 -5.39
CA LYS A 161 -21.72 11.67 -6.08
C LYS A 161 -20.52 12.05 -5.20
N HIS A 162 -19.61 11.10 -5.05
CA HIS A 162 -18.34 11.27 -4.38
C HIS A 162 -17.20 10.88 -5.33
N THR A 163 -16.07 11.55 -5.23
CA THR A 163 -14.91 11.27 -6.08
C THR A 163 -13.75 10.74 -5.25
N ILE A 164 -13.25 9.57 -5.62
CA ILE A 164 -11.99 9.04 -5.12
C ILE A 164 -10.91 9.37 -6.14
N THR A 165 -9.81 9.96 -5.68
CA THR A 165 -8.62 10.21 -6.49
C THR A 165 -7.47 9.39 -5.94
N TYR A 166 -6.73 8.73 -6.84
CA TYR A 166 -5.57 7.90 -6.53
C TYR A 166 -4.35 8.40 -7.30
N ASP A 167 -3.37 8.94 -6.57
CA ASP A 167 -2.11 9.43 -7.12
C ASP A 167 -0.94 8.65 -6.55
N VAL A 168 -0.06 8.16 -7.42
CA VAL A 168 1.20 7.51 -7.02
C VAL A 168 2.37 8.19 -7.70
N LYS A 169 3.34 8.57 -6.88
CA LYS A 169 4.66 9.03 -7.31
C LYS A 169 5.73 8.16 -6.70
N PHE A 170 6.89 8.13 -7.33
CA PHE A 170 8.03 7.37 -6.83
C PHE A 170 9.25 8.29 -6.70
N SER A 171 10.00 8.13 -5.61
CA SER A 171 11.23 8.89 -5.38
C SER A 171 12.43 8.36 -6.17
N LYS A 172 12.37 7.11 -6.66
CA LYS A 172 13.33 6.52 -7.59
C LYS A 172 12.62 5.62 -8.60
N MET A 173 13.33 5.17 -9.63
CA MET A 173 12.82 4.12 -10.51
C MET A 173 12.72 2.78 -9.75
N ILE A 174 11.58 2.10 -9.88
CA ILE A 174 11.35 0.74 -9.37
C ILE A 174 10.87 -0.19 -10.50
N ASP A 175 10.88 -1.49 -10.25
CA ASP A 175 10.34 -2.54 -11.13
C ASP A 175 9.40 -3.42 -10.30
N ASP A 176 8.23 -3.78 -10.83
CA ASP A 176 7.30 -4.74 -10.21
C ASP A 176 7.42 -6.15 -10.82
N GLY A 177 8.32 -6.32 -11.79
CA GLY A 177 8.56 -7.50 -12.60
C GLY A 177 7.76 -7.54 -13.91
N SER A 178 6.80 -6.64 -14.10
CA SER A 178 5.96 -6.49 -15.30
C SER A 178 6.25 -5.17 -16.03
N SER A 179 6.52 -4.10 -15.29
CA SER A 179 6.86 -2.78 -15.82
C SER A 179 7.81 -2.02 -14.88
N THR A 180 8.35 -0.90 -15.35
CA THR A 180 9.15 0.02 -14.55
C THR A 180 8.39 1.30 -14.26
N TYR A 181 8.53 1.81 -13.03
CA TYR A 181 7.78 2.96 -12.53
C TYR A 181 8.71 4.00 -11.90
N GLY A 182 8.27 5.26 -11.86
CA GLY A 182 9.07 6.37 -11.35
C GLY A 182 9.98 7.02 -12.39
N PRO A 183 10.87 7.94 -11.98
CA PRO A 183 11.68 8.74 -12.90
C PRO A 183 12.48 7.88 -13.90
N GLY A 184 12.26 8.08 -15.20
CA GLY A 184 12.93 7.31 -16.26
C GLY A 184 12.36 5.90 -16.51
N GLY A 185 11.32 5.49 -15.77
CA GLY A 185 10.56 4.27 -16.01
C GLY A 185 9.56 4.42 -17.15
N LYS A 186 8.87 3.32 -17.49
CA LYS A 186 7.77 3.34 -18.48
C LYS A 186 6.57 4.15 -18.01
N VAL A 187 6.33 4.17 -16.70
CA VAL A 187 5.23 4.89 -16.06
C VAL A 187 5.80 5.78 -14.96
N GLU A 188 6.00 7.06 -15.24
CA GLU A 188 6.64 7.97 -14.26
C GLU A 188 5.76 8.27 -13.05
N THR A 189 4.46 8.43 -13.28
CA THR A 189 3.44 8.69 -12.26
C THR A 189 2.16 7.94 -12.60
N MET A 190 1.37 7.60 -11.59
CA MET A 190 0.05 7.01 -11.78
C MET A 190 -1.00 7.94 -11.22
N HIS A 191 -2.09 8.09 -11.96
CA HIS A 191 -3.26 8.87 -11.58
C HIS A 191 -4.50 8.13 -12.04
N ASP A 192 -5.50 8.04 -11.17
CA ASP A 192 -6.81 7.47 -11.49
C ASP A 192 -7.91 8.16 -10.67
N GLU A 193 -9.13 8.14 -11.20
CA GLU A 193 -10.31 8.70 -10.55
C GLU A 193 -11.48 7.72 -10.64
N CYS A 194 -12.15 7.51 -9.50
CA CYS A 194 -13.37 6.72 -9.39
C CYS A 194 -14.51 7.60 -8.87
N GLN A 195 -15.68 7.50 -9.50
CA GLN A 195 -16.91 8.12 -9.06
C GLN A 195 -17.76 7.13 -8.28
N VAL A 196 -18.06 7.43 -7.03
CA VAL A 196 -18.97 6.66 -6.19
C VAL A 196 -20.34 7.36 -6.19
N VAL A 197 -21.40 6.63 -6.53
CA VAL A 197 -22.78 7.12 -6.54
C VAL A 197 -23.57 6.39 -5.47
N VAL A 198 -24.00 7.13 -4.45
CA VAL A 198 -24.78 6.62 -3.32
C VAL A 198 -26.27 6.85 -3.60
N HIS A 199 -27.06 5.77 -3.56
CA HIS A 199 -28.49 5.76 -3.89
C HIS A 199 -29.38 5.44 -2.69
#